data_AF-A0A946F701-F1
#
_entry.id   AF-A0A946F701-F1
#
_cell.length_a   1.000
_cell.length_b   1.000
_cell.length_c   1.000
_cell.angle_alpha   90.00
_cell.angle_beta   90.00
_cell.angle_gamma   90.00
#
_symmetry.space_group_name_H-M   'P 1'
#
loop_
_entity.id
_entity.type
_entity.pdbx_description
1 polymer ?
#
loop_
_entity_poly.entity_id
_entity_poly.type
_entity_poly.pdbx_seq_one_letter_code
_entity_poly.pdbx_strand_id
1 'polypeptide(L)'
;MTIKTNDIPTIFVGYDPRENLAYEVLKHSVNKHASRLVNVYPIKQDLMRLIGLYRRAWQLGSSMLPKPVSDKDIQHRDQIDGKPFATDFSFTRFLTPFLNRLEGWALFMDCDMYFRSDPIELFEKYNNSKYAIYCVKHNHTQASEEKYKMYGNEQYQYSRKNWSSVIMYNCSHEGHKNLTVDDVSTKAGRWLHNFKWLDDNVIGDLPEEWNWLDGHSSSNIDAKNVHFTRGGPWFRNVIWKPLDEKSEMYAKEWEVLSQEIK
;
A
#
# COMPACT_ATOMS: atom_id res chain seq x y z
N MET A 1 2.92 -2.12 -24.82
CA MET A 1 1.76 -2.98 -25.14
C MET A 1 0.55 -2.39 -24.46
N THR A 2 -0.45 -1.98 -25.24
CA THR A 2 -1.79 -1.63 -24.77
C THR A 2 -2.41 -2.87 -24.12
N ILE A 3 -3.12 -2.71 -22.99
CA ILE A 3 -3.84 -3.82 -22.34
C ILE A 3 -4.75 -4.45 -23.41
N LYS A 4 -4.55 -5.73 -23.73
CA LYS A 4 -5.43 -6.42 -24.68
C LYS A 4 -6.83 -6.44 -24.06
N THR A 5 -7.85 -6.18 -24.86
CA THR A 5 -9.26 -6.03 -24.41
C THR A 5 -9.82 -7.23 -23.64
N ASN A 6 -9.13 -8.38 -23.65
CA ASN A 6 -9.54 -9.60 -22.94
C ASN A 6 -8.73 -9.90 -21.68
N ASP A 7 -7.71 -9.10 -21.34
CA ASP A 7 -6.93 -9.32 -20.12
C ASP A 7 -7.65 -8.71 -18.90
N ILE A 8 -7.89 -9.55 -17.89
CA ILE A 8 -8.50 -9.16 -16.62
C ILE A 8 -7.42 -8.44 -15.78
N PRO A 9 -7.62 -7.15 -15.42
CA PRO A 9 -6.67 -6.39 -14.62
C PRO A 9 -6.46 -7.05 -13.27
N THR A 10 -5.25 -6.94 -12.74
CA THR A 10 -4.90 -7.56 -11.47
C THR A 10 -4.46 -6.50 -10.46
N ILE A 11 -5.08 -6.55 -9.30
CA ILE A 11 -4.76 -5.75 -8.12
C ILE A 11 -4.19 -6.69 -7.06
N PHE A 12 -2.95 -6.46 -6.66
CA PHE A 12 -2.32 -7.10 -5.52
C PHE A 12 -2.43 -6.19 -4.30
N VAL A 13 -2.86 -6.75 -3.17
CA VAL A 13 -3.06 -6.01 -1.94
C VAL A 13 -2.06 -6.48 -0.89
N GLY A 14 -1.33 -5.55 -0.28
CA GLY A 14 -0.50 -5.83 0.89
C GLY A 14 -1.38 -6.37 2.00
N TYR A 15 -1.09 -7.59 2.48
CA TYR A 15 -1.97 -8.27 3.43
C TYR A 15 -1.29 -8.43 4.78
N ASP A 16 -2.01 -8.04 5.83
CA ASP A 16 -1.70 -8.33 7.22
C ASP A 16 -2.92 -9.00 7.86
N PRO A 17 -2.76 -10.17 8.50
CA PRO A 17 -3.90 -10.86 9.13
C PRO A 17 -4.57 -10.02 10.22
N ARG A 18 -3.85 -9.09 10.86
CA ARG A 18 -4.41 -8.15 11.84
C ARG A 18 -5.37 -7.15 11.23
N GLU A 19 -5.27 -6.92 9.92
CA GLU A 19 -6.05 -5.95 9.14
C GLU A 19 -6.97 -6.63 8.13
N ASN A 20 -7.37 -7.87 8.40
CA ASN A 20 -8.22 -8.64 7.48
C ASN A 20 -9.52 -7.89 7.11
N LEU A 21 -10.15 -7.21 8.07
CA LEU A 21 -11.36 -6.43 7.80
C LEU A 21 -11.09 -5.28 6.81
N ALA A 22 -9.96 -4.59 6.94
CA ALA A 22 -9.58 -3.53 6.00
C ALA A 22 -9.35 -4.09 4.59
N TYR A 23 -8.66 -5.23 4.49
CA TYR A 23 -8.50 -5.95 3.22
C TYR A 23 -9.85 -6.33 2.57
N GLU A 24 -10.78 -6.90 3.34
CA GLU A 24 -12.08 -7.28 2.79
C GLU A 24 -12.89 -6.06 2.34
N VAL A 25 -12.82 -4.93 3.08
CA VAL A 25 -13.44 -3.67 2.65
C VAL A 25 -12.83 -3.13 1.38
N LEU A 26 -11.50 -3.13 1.26
CA LEU A 26 -10.83 -2.73 0.02
C LEU A 26 -11.30 -3.60 -1.15
N LYS A 27 -11.25 -4.92 -1.00
CA LYS A 27 -11.67 -5.88 -2.03
C LYS A 27 -13.14 -5.68 -2.42
N HIS A 28 -14.02 -5.51 -1.45
CA HIS A 28 -15.43 -5.23 -1.70
C HIS A 28 -15.62 -3.92 -2.47
N SER A 29 -14.94 -2.85 -2.04
CA SER A 29 -15.00 -1.55 -2.71
C SER A 29 -14.48 -1.58 -4.15
N VAL A 30 -13.43 -2.35 -4.44
CA VAL A 30 -12.94 -2.61 -5.81
C VAL A 30 -14.05 -3.23 -6.65
N ASN A 31 -14.61 -4.35 -6.18
CA ASN A 31 -15.61 -5.09 -6.94
C ASN A 31 -16.92 -4.31 -7.12
N LYS A 32 -17.28 -3.47 -6.15
CA LYS A 32 -18.48 -2.62 -6.19
C LYS A 32 -18.39 -1.53 -7.25
N HIS A 33 -17.21 -0.95 -7.48
CA HIS A 33 -17.03 0.19 -8.38
C HIS A 33 -16.44 -0.18 -9.75
N ALA A 34 -15.83 -1.36 -9.90
CA ALA A 34 -15.21 -1.78 -11.14
C ALA A 34 -16.23 -1.93 -12.27
N SER A 35 -16.01 -1.26 -13.41
CA SER A 35 -16.87 -1.38 -14.60
C SER A 35 -16.78 -2.72 -15.30
N ARG A 36 -15.72 -3.50 -15.02
CA ARG A 36 -15.51 -4.85 -15.54
C ARG A 36 -14.80 -5.71 -14.51
N LEU A 37 -14.70 -7.01 -14.78
CA LEU A 37 -14.04 -7.96 -13.89
C LEU A 37 -12.59 -7.53 -13.59
N VAL A 38 -12.21 -7.62 -12.31
CA VAL A 38 -10.87 -7.35 -11.79
C VAL A 38 -10.47 -8.49 -10.87
N ASN A 39 -9.22 -8.94 -10.98
CA ASN A 39 -8.63 -9.87 -10.03
C ASN A 39 -8.10 -9.11 -8.82
N VAL A 40 -8.43 -9.55 -7.61
CA VAL A 40 -7.92 -8.95 -6.36
C VAL A 40 -7.30 -10.03 -5.48
N TYR A 41 -5.98 -9.96 -5.30
CA TYR A 41 -5.22 -10.99 -4.56
C TYR A 41 -4.44 -10.39 -3.39
N PRO A 42 -4.52 -10.98 -2.18
CA PRO A 42 -3.68 -10.59 -1.08
C PRO A 42 -2.26 -11.16 -1.25
N ILE A 43 -1.22 -10.36 -1.02
CA ILE A 43 0.16 -10.83 -0.93
C ILE A 43 0.42 -11.31 0.49
N LYS A 44 0.07 -12.58 0.76
CA LYS A 44 0.26 -13.20 2.08
C LYS A 44 1.71 -13.63 2.29
N GLN A 45 2.33 -13.11 3.35
CA GLN A 45 3.76 -13.25 3.55
C GLN A 45 4.19 -14.70 3.84
N ASP A 46 3.39 -15.45 4.59
CA ASP A 46 3.59 -16.88 4.87
C ASP A 46 3.63 -17.71 3.58
N LEU A 47 2.71 -17.45 2.65
CA LEU A 47 2.71 -18.09 1.34
C LEU A 47 3.93 -17.69 0.51
N MET A 48 4.31 -16.41 0.51
CA MET A 48 5.51 -15.95 -0.21
C MET A 48 6.79 -16.60 0.32
N ARG A 49 6.86 -16.88 1.62
CA ARG A 49 7.94 -17.66 2.23
C ARG A 49 7.92 -19.11 1.79
N LEU A 50 6.75 -19.74 1.83
CA LEU A 50 6.58 -21.14 1.47
C LEU A 50 7.02 -21.42 0.04
N ILE A 51 6.70 -20.53 -0.90
CA ILE A 51 7.08 -20.66 -2.33
C ILE A 51 8.47 -20.09 -2.65
N GLY A 52 9.22 -19.61 -1.64
CA GLY A 52 10.59 -19.12 -1.80
C GLY A 52 10.74 -17.71 -2.38
N LEU A 53 9.65 -16.95 -2.53
CA LEU A 53 9.69 -15.57 -3.04
C LEU A 53 9.99 -14.51 -1.95
N TYR A 54 9.99 -14.88 -0.68
CA TYR A 54 10.29 -13.94 0.41
C TYR A 54 11.02 -14.60 1.56
N ARG A 55 12.10 -13.98 2.04
CA ARG A 55 12.90 -14.52 3.15
C ARG A 55 13.51 -13.46 4.09
N ARG A 56 13.06 -12.21 4.01
CA ARG A 56 13.57 -11.11 4.85
C ARG A 56 13.38 -11.44 6.34
N ALA A 57 14.44 -11.38 7.13
CA ALA A 57 14.34 -11.65 8.57
C ALA A 57 13.96 -10.39 9.36
N TRP A 58 13.25 -10.56 10.48
CA TRP A 58 12.96 -9.49 11.44
C TRP A 58 13.17 -9.98 12.87
N GLN A 59 13.36 -9.04 13.79
CA GLN A 59 13.30 -9.32 15.22
C GLN A 59 11.83 -9.30 15.66
N LEU A 60 11.37 -10.43 16.23
CA LEU A 60 9.99 -10.58 16.68
C LEU A 60 9.71 -9.65 17.86
N GLY A 61 8.54 -9.05 17.85
CA GLY A 61 8.08 -8.06 18.81
C GLY A 61 6.55 -7.99 18.79
N SER A 62 5.85 -7.48 19.81
CA SER A 62 4.37 -7.47 19.75
C SER A 62 3.92 -6.46 18.69
N SER A 63 3.52 -7.03 17.57
CA SER A 63 2.71 -6.39 16.57
C SER A 63 1.21 -6.54 16.90
N MET A 64 0.87 -7.23 18.00
CA MET A 64 -0.49 -7.71 18.28
C MET A 64 -1.44 -6.65 18.83
N LEU A 65 -0.97 -5.45 19.19
CA LEU A 65 -1.80 -4.44 19.84
C LEU A 65 -1.54 -3.01 19.33
N PRO A 66 -2.55 -2.13 19.40
CA PRO A 66 -2.45 -0.73 18.97
C PRO A 66 -1.45 0.11 19.81
N LYS A 67 -0.94 -0.43 20.93
CA LYS A 67 0.17 0.13 21.73
C LYS A 67 1.05 -1.01 22.26
N PRO A 68 2.37 -0.81 22.42
CA PRO A 68 3.24 -1.76 23.11
C PRO A 68 2.76 -1.98 24.55
N VAL A 69 2.79 -3.22 25.02
CA VAL A 69 2.35 -3.58 26.40
C VAL A 69 3.38 -3.13 27.45
N SER A 70 4.63 -2.92 27.04
CA SER A 70 5.71 -2.38 27.89
C SER A 70 6.87 -1.84 27.04
N ASP A 71 7.84 -1.17 27.66
CA ASP A 71 9.09 -0.75 26.99
C ASP A 71 9.93 -1.94 26.45
N LYS A 72 9.66 -3.16 26.92
CA LYS A 72 10.28 -4.40 26.44
C LYS A 72 9.53 -5.01 25.25
N ASP A 73 8.36 -4.48 24.96
CA ASP A 73 7.53 -4.92 23.86
C ASP A 73 8.01 -4.25 22.57
N ILE A 74 9.05 -4.86 21.99
CA ILE A 74 9.71 -4.32 20.81
C ILE A 74 8.76 -4.36 19.62
N GLN A 75 8.78 -3.32 18.80
CA GLN A 75 8.12 -3.34 17.49
C GLN A 75 8.83 -4.35 16.59
N HIS A 76 8.15 -4.88 15.56
CA HIS A 76 8.83 -5.63 14.52
C HIS A 76 9.93 -4.74 13.91
N ARG A 77 11.18 -5.15 14.10
CA ARG A 77 12.35 -4.45 13.55
C ARG A 77 13.00 -5.28 12.47
N ASP A 78 13.23 -4.65 11.33
CA ASP A 78 13.92 -5.26 10.20
C ASP A 78 15.36 -5.60 10.58
N GLN A 79 15.82 -6.83 10.33
CA GLN A 79 17.20 -7.20 10.65
C GLN A 79 18.22 -6.58 9.70
N ILE A 80 17.79 -6.09 8.52
CA ILE A 80 18.68 -5.48 7.54
C ILE A 80 19.05 -4.05 7.92
N ASP A 81 18.09 -3.22 8.32
CA ASP A 81 18.33 -1.81 8.64
C ASP A 81 17.99 -1.37 10.07
N GLY A 82 17.52 -2.30 10.92
CA GLY A 82 17.22 -2.07 12.34
C GLY A 82 15.97 -1.24 12.60
N LYS A 83 15.21 -0.88 11.56
CA LYS A 83 14.07 0.04 11.67
C LYS A 83 12.76 -0.70 11.92
N PRO A 84 11.82 -0.05 12.61
CA PRO A 84 10.51 -0.64 12.80
C PRO A 84 9.68 -0.58 11.52
N PHE A 85 8.86 -1.61 11.31
CA PHE A 85 7.86 -1.64 10.26
C PHE A 85 6.51 -2.08 10.85
N ALA A 86 5.42 -1.53 10.33
CA ALA A 86 4.10 -1.69 10.96
C ALA A 86 3.33 -2.90 10.48
N THR A 87 3.53 -3.28 9.21
CA THR A 87 2.72 -4.28 8.53
C THR A 87 3.59 -5.31 7.82
N ASP A 88 3.08 -6.53 7.70
CA ASP A 88 3.80 -7.65 7.08
C ASP A 88 4.08 -7.45 5.59
N PHE A 89 3.38 -6.51 4.96
CA PHE A 89 3.50 -6.16 3.54
C PHE A 89 4.39 -4.95 3.25
N SER A 90 5.12 -4.45 4.26
CA SER A 90 6.07 -3.33 4.09
C SER A 90 7.04 -3.57 2.93
N PHE A 91 7.49 -4.83 2.75
CA PHE A 91 8.44 -5.21 1.69
C PHE A 91 7.84 -6.11 0.61
N THR A 92 6.85 -6.95 0.92
CA THR A 92 6.28 -7.87 -0.10
C THR A 92 5.57 -7.14 -1.24
N ARG A 93 5.20 -5.86 -1.05
CA ARG A 93 4.70 -4.98 -2.11
C ARG A 93 5.59 -4.89 -3.34
N PHE A 94 6.91 -5.04 -3.15
CA PHE A 94 7.89 -5.00 -4.24
C PHE A 94 7.98 -6.32 -5.01
N LEU A 95 7.23 -7.35 -4.60
CA LEU A 95 7.09 -8.61 -5.35
C LEU A 95 6.10 -8.51 -6.51
N THR A 96 5.28 -7.45 -6.58
CA THR A 96 4.20 -7.31 -7.58
C THR A 96 4.63 -7.60 -9.02
N PRO A 97 5.76 -7.08 -9.54
CA PRO A 97 6.21 -7.44 -10.90
C PRO A 97 6.42 -8.93 -11.10
N PHE A 98 7.00 -9.64 -10.12
CA PHE A 98 7.26 -11.08 -10.20
C PHE A 98 5.98 -11.91 -10.06
N LEU A 99 5.06 -11.49 -9.18
CA LEU A 99 3.74 -12.10 -9.03
C LEU A 99 2.90 -11.96 -10.30
N ASN A 100 3.09 -10.86 -11.03
CA ASN A 100 2.52 -10.66 -12.36
C ASN A 100 3.38 -11.25 -13.49
N ARG A 101 4.30 -12.17 -13.18
CA ARG A 101 5.16 -12.89 -14.13
C ARG A 101 6.01 -11.98 -15.04
N LEU A 102 6.34 -10.78 -14.56
CA LEU A 102 7.07 -9.75 -15.31
C LEU A 102 6.39 -9.37 -16.63
N GLU A 103 5.06 -9.44 -16.66
CA GLU A 103 4.26 -9.16 -17.85
C GLU A 103 3.14 -8.16 -17.56
N GLY A 104 2.79 -7.32 -18.54
CA GLY A 104 1.61 -6.46 -18.49
C GLY A 104 1.60 -5.43 -17.35
N TRP A 105 0.40 -4.99 -16.98
CA TRP A 105 0.18 -4.00 -15.94
C TRP A 105 -0.51 -4.61 -14.72
N ALA A 106 -0.10 -4.21 -13.51
CA ALA A 106 -0.74 -4.61 -12.26
C ALA A 106 -0.72 -3.46 -11.25
N LEU A 107 -1.76 -3.36 -10.43
CA LEU A 107 -1.83 -2.38 -9.36
C LEU A 107 -1.41 -3.04 -8.04
N PHE A 108 -0.55 -2.39 -7.28
CA PHE A 108 -0.33 -2.69 -5.87
C PHE A 108 -1.05 -1.68 -4.99
N MET A 109 -1.64 -2.14 -3.88
CA MET A 109 -2.26 -1.28 -2.86
C MET A 109 -1.99 -1.79 -1.44
N ASP A 110 -1.82 -0.89 -0.47
CA ASP A 110 -1.93 -1.24 0.95
C ASP A 110 -3.41 -1.57 1.31
N CYS A 111 -3.64 -2.39 2.33
CA CYS A 111 -5.00 -2.89 2.66
C CYS A 111 -5.90 -1.88 3.38
N ASP A 112 -5.33 -0.83 3.96
CA ASP A 112 -6.00 0.23 4.72
C ASP A 112 -6.61 1.32 3.81
N MET A 113 -7.19 0.89 2.69
CA MET A 113 -7.76 1.75 1.66
C MET A 113 -9.17 1.34 1.24
N TYR A 114 -9.88 2.22 0.53
CA TYR A 114 -11.08 1.84 -0.24
C TYR A 114 -11.30 2.76 -1.45
N PHE A 115 -11.91 2.21 -2.51
CA PHE A 115 -12.27 2.96 -3.70
C PHE A 115 -13.65 3.63 -3.57
N ARG A 116 -13.73 4.83 -4.15
CA ARG A 116 -14.94 5.63 -4.39
C ARG A 116 -15.24 5.81 -5.87
N SER A 117 -14.34 5.36 -6.75
CA SER A 117 -14.43 5.46 -8.20
C SER A 117 -14.03 4.15 -8.86
N ASP A 118 -14.22 4.05 -10.18
CA ASP A 118 -13.87 2.87 -10.94
C ASP A 118 -12.33 2.65 -10.97
N PRO A 119 -11.80 1.57 -10.38
CA PRO A 119 -10.37 1.27 -10.43
C PRO A 119 -9.84 0.98 -11.85
N ILE A 120 -10.72 0.66 -12.81
CA ILE A 120 -10.34 0.41 -14.20
C ILE A 120 -9.76 1.68 -14.87
N GLU A 121 -10.20 2.87 -14.45
CA GLU A 121 -9.65 4.14 -14.94
C GLU A 121 -8.12 4.21 -14.76
N LEU A 122 -7.57 3.61 -13.69
CA LEU A 122 -6.12 3.56 -13.48
C LEU A 122 -5.41 2.79 -14.61
N PHE A 123 -5.97 1.65 -15.01
CA PHE A 123 -5.43 0.79 -16.06
C PHE A 123 -5.57 1.39 -17.46
N GLU A 124 -6.64 2.15 -17.69
CA GLU A 124 -6.89 2.76 -18.99
C GLU A 124 -6.09 4.05 -19.19
N LYS A 125 -5.96 4.86 -18.13
CA LYS A 125 -5.30 6.17 -18.20
C LYS A 125 -3.79 6.09 -18.00
N TYR A 126 -3.29 5.18 -17.15
CA TYR A 126 -1.88 5.10 -16.77
C TYR A 126 -1.23 3.83 -17.31
N ASN A 127 -1.11 3.74 -18.64
CA ASN A 127 -0.55 2.60 -19.36
C ASN A 127 0.55 2.98 -20.39
N ASN A 128 1.16 4.15 -20.25
CA ASN A 128 2.24 4.56 -21.15
C ASN A 128 3.51 3.72 -20.87
N SER A 129 3.99 3.03 -21.89
CA SER A 129 5.14 2.12 -21.80
C SER A 129 6.46 2.79 -21.45
N LYS A 130 6.56 4.11 -21.49
CA LYS A 130 7.74 4.86 -21.01
C LYS A 130 7.96 4.68 -19.50
N TYR A 131 6.88 4.55 -18.73
CA TYR A 131 6.99 4.53 -17.27
C TYR A 131 7.03 3.09 -16.78
N ALA A 132 7.92 2.83 -15.82
CA ALA A 132 8.03 1.58 -15.11
C ALA A 132 6.94 1.46 -14.04
N ILE A 133 6.65 2.58 -13.38
CA ILE A 133 5.61 2.69 -12.37
C ILE A 133 4.91 4.03 -12.46
N TYR A 134 3.68 4.11 -11.96
CA TYR A 134 3.04 5.34 -11.54
C TYR A 134 2.70 5.28 -10.06
N CYS A 135 2.89 6.39 -9.35
CA CYS A 135 2.50 6.55 -7.95
C CYS A 135 2.17 8.02 -7.66
N VAL A 136 1.45 8.27 -6.56
CA VAL A 136 1.24 9.63 -6.08
C VAL A 136 2.51 10.13 -5.37
N LYS A 137 3.02 11.28 -5.81
CA LYS A 137 4.28 11.85 -5.29
C LYS A 137 4.06 12.78 -4.10
N HIS A 138 3.56 12.20 -3.00
CA HIS A 138 3.29 12.91 -1.75
C HIS A 138 4.50 13.68 -1.21
N ASN A 139 4.27 14.91 -0.72
CA ASN A 139 5.28 15.73 -0.07
C ASN A 139 5.02 15.80 1.44
N HIS A 140 5.48 14.77 2.17
CA HIS A 140 5.35 14.70 3.62
C HIS A 140 6.33 15.64 4.33
N THR A 141 5.99 16.93 4.40
CA THR A 141 6.69 17.90 5.28
C THR A 141 6.26 17.75 6.75
N GLN A 142 5.02 17.32 7.00
CA GLN A 142 4.37 17.27 8.33
C GLN A 142 4.65 16.00 9.17
N ALA A 143 5.42 15.03 8.66
CA ALA A 143 5.74 13.82 9.41
C ALA A 143 6.60 14.07 10.67
N SER A 144 6.90 15.34 11.00
CA SER A 144 7.63 15.78 12.19
C SER A 144 6.78 15.89 13.46
N GLU A 145 5.44 15.96 13.36
CA GLU A 145 4.59 16.22 14.53
C GLU A 145 4.01 14.93 15.16
N GLU A 146 3.71 13.91 14.36
CA GLU A 146 3.23 12.61 14.84
C GLU A 146 4.39 11.64 15.10
N LYS A 147 4.76 11.43 16.37
CA LYS A 147 5.87 10.54 16.76
C LYS A 147 5.57 9.05 16.59
N TYR A 148 4.29 8.66 16.59
CA TYR A 148 3.84 7.27 16.54
C TYR A 148 2.71 7.07 15.53
N LYS A 149 2.69 5.91 14.86
CA LYS A 149 1.62 5.45 13.93
C LYS A 149 0.87 4.23 14.50
N MET A 150 0.09 3.54 13.65
CA MET A 150 -0.60 2.29 14.00
C MET A 150 0.31 1.28 14.71
N TYR A 151 -0.25 0.53 15.67
CA TYR A 151 0.46 -0.40 16.56
C TYR A 151 1.58 0.24 17.40
N GLY A 152 1.48 1.55 17.64
CA GLY A 152 2.46 2.32 18.39
C GLY A 152 3.84 2.42 17.71
N ASN A 153 3.93 2.13 16.40
CA ASN A 153 5.19 2.12 15.69
C ASN A 153 5.82 3.51 15.60
N GLU A 154 7.13 3.61 15.76
CA GLU A 154 7.85 4.88 15.59
C GLU A 154 7.73 5.36 14.13
N GLN A 155 7.45 6.66 13.97
CA GLN A 155 7.33 7.30 12.67
C GLN A 155 8.66 7.96 12.30
N TYR A 156 9.24 7.58 11.15
CA TYR A 156 10.48 8.19 10.66
C TYR A 156 10.22 9.03 9.40
N GLN A 157 10.91 10.16 9.30
CA GLN A 157 11.00 10.89 8.04
C GLN A 157 11.95 10.17 7.07
N TYR A 158 11.49 10.02 5.84
CA TYR A 158 12.30 9.56 4.72
C TYR A 158 11.71 10.09 3.41
N SER A 159 12.57 10.26 2.40
CA SER A 159 12.15 10.66 1.07
C SER A 159 11.20 9.65 0.44
N ARG A 160 10.22 10.12 -0.35
CA ARG A 160 9.21 9.29 -1.03
C ARG A 160 8.27 8.51 -0.11
N LYS A 161 8.04 9.01 1.11
CA LYS A 161 7.07 8.43 2.04
C LYS A 161 5.68 8.32 1.37
N ASN A 162 5.02 7.19 1.55
CA ASN A 162 3.71 6.84 0.95
C ASN A 162 3.65 6.85 -0.59
N TRP A 163 4.76 7.00 -1.30
CA TRP A 163 4.77 6.78 -2.76
C TRP A 163 4.56 5.31 -3.08
N SER A 164 4.96 4.40 -2.18
CA SER A 164 4.84 2.97 -2.38
C SER A 164 3.53 2.36 -1.89
N SER A 165 2.55 3.15 -1.42
CA SER A 165 1.29 2.62 -0.87
C SER A 165 0.29 2.26 -1.96
N VAL A 166 0.28 2.99 -3.08
CA VAL A 166 -0.46 2.66 -4.29
C VAL A 166 0.49 2.81 -5.47
N ILE A 167 0.73 1.72 -6.18
CA ILE A 167 1.70 1.69 -7.29
C ILE A 167 1.08 0.97 -8.47
N MET A 168 0.95 1.67 -9.59
CA MET A 168 0.63 1.03 -10.85
C MET A 168 1.93 0.58 -11.53
N TYR A 169 2.16 -0.73 -11.59
CA TYR A 169 3.36 -1.34 -12.16
C TYR A 169 3.17 -1.69 -13.63
N ASN A 170 4.10 -1.24 -14.47
CA ASN A 170 4.36 -1.82 -15.79
C ASN A 170 5.32 -3.00 -15.60
N CYS A 171 4.79 -4.19 -15.28
CA CYS A 171 5.58 -5.32 -14.84
C CYS A 171 6.58 -5.83 -15.89
N SER A 172 6.33 -5.55 -17.18
CA SER A 172 7.25 -5.87 -18.28
C SER A 172 8.29 -4.80 -18.60
N HIS A 173 8.28 -3.67 -17.88
CA HIS A 173 9.25 -2.60 -18.12
C HIS A 173 10.67 -3.04 -17.83
N GLU A 174 11.62 -2.67 -18.70
CA GLU A 174 13.02 -3.12 -18.60
C GLU A 174 13.74 -2.66 -17.33
N GLY A 175 13.30 -1.55 -16.73
CA GLY A 175 13.79 -1.07 -15.43
C GLY A 175 13.63 -2.10 -14.30
N HIS A 176 12.73 -3.08 -14.42
CA HIS A 176 12.60 -4.16 -13.45
C HIS A 176 13.71 -5.22 -13.56
N LYS A 177 14.57 -5.19 -14.59
CA LYS A 177 15.77 -6.05 -14.67
C LYS A 177 16.79 -5.75 -13.57
N ASN A 178 16.72 -4.55 -12.98
CA ASN A 178 17.58 -4.11 -11.86
C ASN A 178 17.00 -4.46 -10.48
N LEU A 179 15.87 -5.17 -10.44
CA LEU A 179 15.24 -5.65 -9.22
C LEU A 179 15.13 -7.17 -9.30
N THR A 180 15.52 -7.86 -8.22
CA THR A 180 15.33 -9.30 -8.06
C THR A 180 14.42 -9.60 -6.86
N VAL A 181 13.88 -10.81 -6.82
CA VAL A 181 13.17 -11.34 -5.64
C VAL A 181 14.06 -11.30 -4.40
N ASP A 182 15.37 -11.53 -4.59
CA ASP A 182 16.37 -11.47 -3.53
C ASP A 182 16.58 -10.05 -3.01
N ASP A 183 16.57 -9.04 -3.87
CA ASP A 183 16.68 -7.64 -3.46
C ASP A 183 15.54 -7.24 -2.53
N VAL A 184 14.31 -7.72 -2.77
CA VAL A 184 13.16 -7.48 -1.88
C VAL A 184 13.42 -7.99 -0.46
N SER A 185 14.15 -9.11 -0.35
CA SER A 185 14.49 -9.73 0.93
C SER A 185 15.77 -9.22 1.57
N THR A 186 16.64 -8.53 0.83
CA THR A 186 18.03 -8.25 1.29
C THR A 186 18.43 -6.77 1.22
N LYS A 187 17.78 -5.94 0.39
CA LYS A 187 18.08 -4.50 0.32
C LYS A 187 17.42 -3.76 1.48
N ALA A 188 18.06 -2.68 1.92
CA ALA A 188 17.51 -1.81 2.96
C ALA A 188 16.12 -1.28 2.57
N GLY A 189 15.23 -1.08 3.56
CA GLY A 189 13.87 -0.63 3.28
C GLY A 189 13.84 0.72 2.57
N ARG A 190 14.75 1.63 2.92
CA ARG A 190 14.91 2.90 2.22
C ARG A 190 15.26 2.76 0.75
N TRP A 191 16.04 1.75 0.36
CA TRP A 191 16.37 1.49 -1.04
C TRP A 191 15.11 1.09 -1.81
N LEU A 192 14.29 0.23 -1.20
CA LEU A 192 13.03 -0.24 -1.80
C LEU A 192 11.99 0.88 -1.90
N HIS A 193 11.66 1.53 -0.78
CA HIS A 193 10.65 2.60 -0.74
C HIS A 193 11.06 3.87 -1.50
N ASN A 194 12.34 4.03 -1.87
CA ASN A 194 12.79 5.10 -2.76
C ASN A 194 12.93 4.68 -4.22
N PHE A 195 12.51 3.46 -4.58
CA PHE A 195 12.59 2.94 -5.95
C PHE A 195 14.00 3.00 -6.53
N LYS A 196 15.03 2.72 -5.71
CA LYS A 196 16.44 2.92 -6.09
C LYS A 196 16.96 1.97 -7.20
N TRP A 197 16.14 1.03 -7.67
CA TRP A 197 16.43 0.24 -8.87
C TRP A 197 15.96 0.91 -10.17
N LEU A 198 15.18 1.99 -10.08
CA LEU A 198 14.67 2.75 -11.22
C LEU A 198 15.34 4.11 -11.30
N ASP A 199 15.48 4.60 -12.53
CA ASP A 199 15.74 6.00 -12.78
C ASP A 199 14.46 6.83 -12.58
N ASP A 200 14.61 8.07 -12.10
CA ASP A 200 13.47 8.92 -11.76
C ASP A 200 12.61 9.32 -12.98
N ASN A 201 13.21 9.35 -14.17
CA ASN A 201 12.54 9.72 -15.42
C ASN A 201 11.53 8.66 -15.91
N VAL A 202 11.57 7.44 -15.36
CA VAL A 202 10.61 6.36 -15.62
C VAL A 202 9.59 6.17 -14.49
N ILE A 203 9.57 7.08 -13.50
CA ILE A 203 8.56 7.12 -12.42
C ILE A 203 7.49 8.16 -12.79
N GLY A 204 6.36 7.65 -13.27
CA GLY A 204 5.17 8.43 -13.60
C GLY A 204 4.45 8.97 -12.37
N ASP A 205 3.57 9.94 -12.58
CA ASP A 205 2.80 10.61 -11.53
C ASP A 205 1.33 10.20 -11.57
N LEU A 206 0.75 9.94 -10.40
CA LEU A 206 -0.69 9.83 -10.21
C LEU A 206 -1.19 11.08 -9.47
N PRO A 207 -2.37 11.60 -9.84
CA PRO A 207 -3.05 12.65 -9.08
C PRO A 207 -3.36 12.18 -7.65
N GLU A 208 -3.30 13.11 -6.70
CA GLU A 208 -3.48 12.84 -5.28
C GLU A 208 -4.83 12.21 -4.92
N GLU A 209 -5.88 12.45 -5.73
CA GLU A 209 -7.20 11.80 -5.56
C GLU A 209 -7.11 10.26 -5.56
N TRP A 210 -6.10 9.66 -6.21
CA TRP A 210 -5.91 8.20 -6.26
C TRP A 210 -5.18 7.62 -5.04
N ASN A 211 -4.70 8.47 -4.13
CA ASN A 211 -4.10 8.06 -2.86
C ASN A 211 -4.26 9.20 -1.85
N TRP A 212 -5.51 9.56 -1.54
CA TRP A 212 -5.80 10.58 -0.54
C TRP A 212 -5.43 10.03 0.84
N LEU A 213 -4.56 10.72 1.56
CA LEU A 213 -4.01 10.26 2.82
C LEU A 213 -4.69 10.93 4.00
N ASP A 214 -5.30 10.13 4.88
CA ASP A 214 -5.84 10.60 6.14
C ASP A 214 -4.77 11.32 6.97
N GLY A 215 -5.07 12.56 7.38
CA GLY A 215 -4.17 13.43 8.14
C GLY A 215 -3.04 14.08 7.34
N HIS A 216 -3.05 14.00 6.01
CA HIS A 216 -2.07 14.69 5.16
C HIS A 216 -2.68 15.39 3.95
N SER A 217 -3.56 14.70 3.22
CA SER A 217 -4.17 15.26 2.02
C SER A 217 -5.17 16.35 2.34
N SER A 218 -5.29 17.33 1.44
CA SER A 218 -6.24 18.44 1.61
C SER A 218 -7.69 17.94 1.63
N SER A 219 -8.50 18.50 2.52
CA SER A 219 -9.94 18.20 2.62
C SER A 219 -10.73 18.68 1.39
N ASN A 220 -10.14 19.57 0.57
CA ASN A 220 -10.74 20.03 -0.69
C ASN A 220 -10.64 19.00 -1.83
N ILE A 221 -9.82 17.96 -1.68
CA ILE A 221 -9.69 16.91 -2.69
C ILE A 221 -10.89 15.97 -2.56
N ASP A 222 -11.54 15.66 -3.68
CA ASP A 222 -12.50 14.57 -3.74
C ASP A 222 -11.78 13.27 -4.09
N ALA A 223 -11.49 12.47 -3.06
CA ALA A 223 -10.74 11.24 -3.19
C ALA A 223 -11.46 10.21 -4.06
N LYS A 224 -10.73 9.62 -5.00
CA LYS A 224 -11.10 8.42 -5.75
C LYS A 224 -10.72 7.14 -5.00
N ASN A 225 -9.63 7.20 -4.24
CA ASN A 225 -9.18 6.15 -3.35
C ASN A 225 -8.67 6.79 -2.05
N VAL A 226 -9.29 6.40 -0.94
CA VAL A 226 -8.99 6.90 0.40
C VAL A 226 -8.05 5.93 1.09
N HIS A 227 -7.01 6.43 1.74
CA HIS A 227 -6.00 5.66 2.44
C HIS A 227 -5.84 6.15 3.88
N PHE A 228 -6.19 5.29 4.84
CA PHE A 228 -6.23 5.59 6.27
C PHE A 228 -4.86 5.41 6.96
N THR A 229 -3.89 6.26 6.62
CA THR A 229 -2.47 6.08 7.01
C THR A 229 -2.17 6.08 8.53
N ARG A 230 -3.09 6.59 9.36
CA ARG A 230 -2.91 6.74 10.82
C ARG A 230 -3.62 5.67 11.65
N GLY A 231 -4.30 4.76 10.99
CA GLY A 231 -5.41 4.00 11.56
C GLY A 231 -6.67 4.38 10.81
N GLY A 232 -7.64 3.49 10.71
CA GLY A 232 -8.92 3.81 10.11
C GLY A 232 -10.10 3.55 11.05
N PRO A 233 -11.33 3.55 10.52
CA PRO A 233 -12.55 3.44 11.32
C PRO A 233 -12.63 2.16 12.16
N TRP A 234 -11.96 1.07 11.77
CA TRP A 234 -11.86 -0.15 12.57
C TRP A 234 -11.03 0.00 13.86
N PHE A 235 -10.29 1.10 14.00
CA PHE A 235 -9.60 1.52 15.23
C PHE A 235 -10.24 2.74 15.90
N ARG A 236 -11.46 3.13 15.49
CA ARG A 236 -12.19 4.27 16.06
C ARG A 236 -12.30 4.12 17.58
N ASN A 237 -12.07 5.20 18.31
CA ASN A 237 -12.08 5.26 19.78
C ASN A 237 -10.97 4.46 20.50
N VAL A 238 -10.03 3.87 19.78
CA VAL A 238 -8.87 3.17 20.37
C VAL A 238 -7.58 3.94 20.12
N ILE A 239 -7.20 4.08 18.86
CA ILE A 239 -6.02 4.86 18.43
C ILE A 239 -6.31 5.81 17.28
N TRP A 240 -7.52 5.74 16.72
CA TRP A 240 -7.91 6.58 15.60
C TRP A 240 -9.18 7.38 15.90
N LYS A 241 -9.20 8.60 15.37
CA LYS A 241 -10.36 9.49 15.30
C LYS A 241 -10.24 10.36 14.03
N PRO A 242 -11.37 10.79 13.44
CA PRO A 242 -11.34 11.75 12.35
C PRO A 242 -10.68 13.06 12.82
N LEU A 243 -9.92 13.70 11.93
CA LEU A 243 -9.32 15.01 12.21
C LEU A 243 -10.22 16.17 11.78
N ASP A 244 -11.05 15.93 10.77
CA ASP A 244 -11.97 16.92 10.21
C ASP A 244 -13.26 16.25 9.69
N GLU A 245 -14.19 17.07 9.19
CA GLU A 245 -15.46 16.60 8.64
C GLU A 245 -15.27 15.68 7.43
N LYS A 246 -14.24 15.92 6.62
CA LYS A 246 -13.93 15.11 5.44
C LYS A 246 -13.48 13.70 5.83
N SER A 247 -12.59 13.61 6.82
CA SER A 247 -12.12 12.34 7.38
C SER A 247 -13.26 11.56 8.03
N GLU A 248 -14.19 12.25 8.71
CA GLU A 248 -15.39 11.62 9.28
C GLU A 248 -16.36 11.13 8.19
N MET A 249 -16.53 11.90 7.11
CA MET A 249 -17.34 11.49 5.97
C MET A 249 -16.78 10.20 5.33
N TYR A 250 -15.47 10.17 5.06
CA TYR A 250 -14.82 8.98 4.51
C TYR A 250 -14.84 7.79 5.46
N ALA A 251 -14.73 8.05 6.77
CA ALA A 251 -14.88 7.00 7.77
C ALA A 251 -16.28 6.38 7.78
N LYS A 252 -17.33 7.18 7.64
CA LYS A 252 -18.72 6.69 7.53
C LYS A 252 -18.94 5.90 6.24
N GLU A 253 -18.40 6.36 5.11
CA GLU A 253 -18.47 5.61 3.85
C GLU A 253 -17.80 4.22 3.99
N TRP A 254 -16.62 4.16 4.61
CA TRP A 254 -15.94 2.89 4.90
C TRP A 254 -16.77 2.00 5.84
N GLU A 255 -17.40 2.56 6.87
CA GLU A 255 -18.26 1.81 7.79
C GLU A 255 -19.45 1.19 7.09
N VAL A 256 -20.09 1.92 6.16
CA VAL A 256 -21.17 1.38 5.31
C VAL A 256 -20.64 0.19 4.50
N LEU A 257 -19.51 0.32 3.82
CA LEU A 257 -18.90 -0.78 3.06
C LEU A 257 -18.59 -1.99 3.95
N SER A 258 -18.12 -1.76 5.18
CA SER A 258 -17.83 -2.84 6.14
C SER A 258 -19.07 -3.62 6.59
N GLN A 259 -20.24 -2.97 6.60
CA GLN A 259 -21.51 -3.59 6.95
C GLN A 259 -22.07 -4.43 5.80
N GLU A 260 -21.78 -4.07 4.55
CA GLU A 260 -22.22 -4.81 3.35
C GLU A 260 -21.53 -6.18 3.18
N ILE A 261 -20.40 -6.41 3.85
CA ILE A 261 -19.61 -7.65 3.76
C ILE A 261 -20.12 -8.74 4.72
N LYS A 262 -20.95 -8.36 5.71
CA LYS A 262 -21.50 -9.27 6.74
C LYS A 262 -22.76 -9.96 6.25
#